data_AF-A0A377ARD4-F1
#
_entry.id   AF-A0A377ARD4-F1
#
_cell.length_a   1.000
_cell.length_b   1.000
_cell.length_c   1.000
_cell.angle_alpha   90.00
_cell.angle_beta   90.00
_cell.angle_gamma   90.00
#
_symmetry.space_group_name_H-M   'P 1'
#
loop_
_entity.id
_entity.type
_entity.pdbx_description
1 polymer ?
#
loop_
_entity_poly.entity_id
_entity_poly.type
_entity_poly.pdbx_seq_one_letter_code
_entity_poly.pdbx_strand_id
1 'polypeptide(L)' 'MVSSHTQDGLKPLEEALTGRISIFAGQSGVGKSSLLNALLGLQKRS' A
#
# COMPACT_ATOMS: atom_id res chain seq x y z
N MET A 1 8.92 -6.23 -5.49
CA MET A 1 9.15 -5.91 -4.06
C MET A 1 8.65 -4.49 -3.84
N VAL A 2 7.84 -4.24 -2.82
CA VAL A 2 7.27 -2.91 -2.51
C VAL A 2 7.55 -2.56 -1.06
N SER A 3 7.74 -1.27 -0.76
CA SER A 3 8.03 -0.78 0.59
C SER A 3 7.20 0.44 0.91
N SER A 4 6.39 0.36 1.98
CA SER A 4 5.63 1.51 2.48
C SER A 4 6.51 2.58 3.14
N HIS A 5 7.73 2.21 3.57
CA HIS A 5 8.65 3.13 4.26
C HIS A 5 9.46 3.98 3.29
N THR A 6 9.92 3.38 2.19
CA THR A 6 10.72 4.07 1.17
C THR A 6 9.87 4.55 0.00
N GLN A 7 8.59 4.18 -0.05
CA GLN A 7 7.66 4.43 -1.16
C GLN A 7 8.07 3.75 -2.48
N ASP A 8 9.12 2.93 -2.46
CA ASP A 8 9.59 2.20 -3.62
C ASP A 8 8.56 1.16 -4.09
N GLY A 9 8.30 1.19 -5.40
CA GLY A 9 7.38 0.26 -6.05
C GLY A 9 5.90 0.54 -5.82
N LEU A 10 5.53 1.64 -5.14
CA LEU A 10 4.12 2.01 -4.95
C LEU A 10 3.46 2.48 -6.25
N LYS A 11 4.17 3.22 -7.12
CA LYS A 11 3.59 3.74 -8.37
C LYS A 11 3.15 2.62 -9.36
N PRO A 12 3.98 1.60 -9.66
CA PRO A 12 3.51 0.45 -10.45
C PRO A 12 2.39 -0.34 -9.77
N LEU A 13 2.35 -0.36 -8.44
CA LEU A 13 1.29 -1.00 -7.68
C LEU A 13 -0.03 -0.23 -7.80
N GLU A 14 -0.02 1.10 -7.72
CA GLU A 14 -1.18 1.96 -7.93
C GLU A 14 -1.77 1.78 -9.34
N GLU A 15 -0.90 1.75 -10.35
CA GLU A 15 -1.30 1.50 -11.75
C GLU A 15 -2.00 0.13 -11.89
N ALA A 16 -1.50 -0.92 -11.23
CA ALA A 16 -2.10 -2.25 -11.26
C ALA A 16 -3.46 -2.34 -10.54
N LEU A 17 -3.72 -1.46 -9.58
CA LEU A 17 -4.95 -1.41 -8.77
C LEU A 17 -6.02 -0.49 -9.39
N THR A 18 -5.61 0.47 -10.22
CA THR A 18 -6.50 1.47 -10.81
C THR A 18 -7.63 0.80 -11.63
N GLY A 19 -8.87 1.21 -11.39
CA GLY A 19 -10.04 0.68 -12.09
C GLY A 19 -10.52 -0.70 -11.60
N ARG A 20 -10.00 -1.21 -10.48
CA ARG A 20 -10.35 -2.52 -9.93
C ARG A 20 -10.72 -2.43 -8.44
N ILE A 21 -11.69 -3.23 -8.02
CA ILE A 21 -11.89 -3.49 -6.59
C ILE A 21 -10.88 -4.57 -6.19
N SER A 22 -9.98 -4.22 -5.27
CA SER A 22 -8.86 -5.08 -4.87
C SER A 22 -8.89 -5.35 -3.37
N ILE A 23 -8.54 -6.58 -2.97
CA ILE A 23 -8.41 -6.99 -1.57
C ILE A 23 -6.95 -7.33 -1.26
N PHE A 24 -6.48 -6.87 -0.10
CA PHE A 24 -5.13 -7.19 0.39
C PHE A 24 -5.23 -8.33 1.42
N ALA A 25 -4.72 -9.51 1.06
CA ALA A 25 -4.70 -10.69 1.92
C ALA A 25 -3.26 -11.03 2.38
N GLY A 26 -3.13 -11.61 3.58
CA GLY A 26 -1.84 -12.00 4.15
C GLY A 26 -1.88 -12.10 5.68
N GLN A 27 -0.87 -12.72 6.30
CA GLN A 27 -0.80 -12.91 7.76
C GLN A 27 -0.77 -11.58 8.53
N SER A 28 -1.08 -11.61 9.84
CA SER A 28 -0.95 -10.42 10.69
C SER A 28 0.51 -9.95 10.73
N GLY A 29 0.74 -8.64 10.78
CA GLY A 29 2.09 -8.05 10.86
C GLY A 29 2.83 -7.86 9.53
N VAL A 30 2.36 -8.40 8.39
CA VAL A 30 3.05 -8.28 7.08
C VAL A 30 2.98 -6.88 6.43
N GLY A 31 2.40 -5.88 7.10
CA GLY A 31 2.36 -4.50 6.61
C GLY A 31 1.18 -4.12 5.72
N LYS A 32 0.09 -4.92 5.65
CA LYS A 32 -1.11 -4.61 4.84
C LYS A 32 -1.68 -3.21 5.13
N SER A 33 -1.95 -2.91 6.40
CA SER A 33 -2.50 -1.60 6.79
C SER A 33 -1.52 -0.45 6.53
N SER A 34 -0.22 -0.69 6.74
CA SER A 34 0.82 0.31 6.46
C SER A 34 0.87 0.68 4.97
N LEU A 35 0.80 -0.33 4.10
CA LEU A 35 0.78 -0.14 2.65
C LEU A 35 -0.53 0.54 2.19
N LEU A 36 -1.67 0.19 2.78
CA LEU A 36 -2.95 0.82 2.49
C LEU A 36 -2.94 2.32 2.87
N ASN A 37 -2.36 2.66 4.02
CA ASN A 37 -2.19 4.05 4.45
C ASN A 37 -1.24 4.84 3.55
N ALA A 38 -0.19 4.19 3.01
CA ALA A 38 0.74 4.83 2.08
C ALA A 38 0.05 5.12 0.73
N LEU A 39 -0.70 4.16 0.18
CA LEU A 39 -1.44 4.30 -1.07
C LEU A 39 -2.58 5.33 -1.00
N LEU A 40 -3.27 5.41 0.14
CA LEU A 40 -4.39 6.36 0.33
C LEU A 40 -3.93 7.73 0.85
N GLY A 41 -2.63 7.92 1.12
CA GLY A 41 -2.13 9.15 1.73
C GLY A 41 -2.67 9.43 3.14
N LEU A 42 -3.11 8.40 3.87
CA LEU A 42 -3.72 8.51 5.21
C LEU A 42 -2.69 8.49 6.35
N GLN A 43 -1.40 8.53 6.03
CA GLN A 43 -0.34 8.67 7.03
C GLN A 43 -0.54 9.99 7.78
N LYS A 44 -0.96 9.90 9.05
CA LYS A 44 -1.00 11.06 9.95
C LYS A 44 0.42 11.60 10.07
N ARG A 45 0.65 12.80 9.54
CA ARG A 45 1.80 13.63 9.91
C ARG A 45 1.63 13.99 11.39
N SER A 46 2.28 13.23 12.28
CA SER A 46 2.56 13.66 13.65
C SER A 46 3.82 14.51 13.66
#